data_AF-A0A087SHD4-F1
#
_entry.id   AF-A0A087SHD4-F1
#
_cell.length_a   1.000
_cell.length_b   1.000
_cell.length_c   1.000
_cell.angle_alpha   90.00
_cell.angle_beta   90.00
_cell.angle_gamma   90.00
#
_symmetry.space_group_name_H-M   'P 1'
#
loop_
_entity.id
_entity.type
_entity.pdbx_description
1 polymer ?
#
loop_
_entity_poly.entity_id
_entity_poly.type
_entity_poly.pdbx_seq_one_letter_code
_entity_poly.pdbx_strand_id
1 'polypeptide(L)'
;MHCVARKWSEEQKKAEPTFFSKLANIQTPQWLWIGCSDSRVPANQLMGLGPGEVFVQRNVGNLVTHKDMNAMSCLEYAVTALKVKHIIVCGHHNCGAVKGALTMPNRQQGLVNLWIQDIRDTRDRHALILKQFKGDEQVNKLAELNVLRQVFNICSSPIVQAAWEDGQHLSVHGVIYALNDGLLQLADELPAMDGLGVLERALAPPEVWLASLGSQWSSLPSFILFFGVLFAFALVAWKFGASLSWDQAALLGSCTMSSVHAVWCCVAAWPELAKLRHVQLDAVNTPSQSQLAQFSLAYMVADVLFYLVPFTPGDFMFLVHHCISGFYVLGTLCTGVGAVSSMIMFFLGEVTSPLLNAFTFMGTLRQRSRTCFKLYEYLSPSFTAAFVLMRTLLGVPLISWFLYTLIARSPAIPLSWRIPMAACVLVGITGSQAWSAKLLAGPWARLRATWELGTAKMD
;
A
#
# COMPACT_ATOMS: atom_id res chain seq x y z
N MET A 1 2.61 37.70 -41.02
CA MET A 1 3.51 36.69 -40.42
C MET A 1 4.94 36.79 -40.96
N HIS A 2 5.16 36.74 -42.27
CA HIS A 2 6.51 36.79 -42.86
C HIS A 2 7.38 37.99 -42.44
N CYS A 3 6.80 39.20 -42.36
CA CYS A 3 7.54 40.39 -41.89
C CYS A 3 7.99 40.30 -40.43
N VAL A 4 7.18 39.66 -39.56
CA VAL A 4 7.52 39.47 -38.14
C VAL A 4 8.67 38.47 -37.99
N ALA A 5 8.60 37.35 -38.72
CA ALA A 5 9.67 36.35 -38.71
C ALA A 5 10.99 36.89 -39.30
N ARG A 6 10.92 37.71 -40.36
CA ARG A 6 12.09 38.37 -40.94
C ARG A 6 12.75 39.33 -39.95
N LYS A 7 11.95 40.19 -39.31
CA LYS A 7 12.44 41.13 -38.30
C LYS A 7 13.13 40.40 -37.15
N TRP A 8 12.52 39.34 -36.61
CA TRP A 8 13.13 38.50 -35.58
C TRP A 8 14.46 37.88 -36.05
N SER A 9 14.52 37.33 -37.27
CA SER A 9 15.75 36.74 -37.81
C SER A 9 16.88 37.77 -37.95
N GLU A 10 16.58 38.98 -38.41
CA GLU A 10 17.53 40.07 -38.51
C GLU A 10 18.02 40.54 -37.13
N GLU A 11 17.12 40.61 -36.14
CA GLU A 11 17.46 40.95 -34.75
C GLU A 11 18.37 39.90 -34.11
N GLN A 12 18.10 38.60 -34.29
CA GLN A 12 18.97 37.54 -33.79
C GLN A 12 20.35 37.57 -34.45
N LYS A 13 20.44 37.78 -35.78
CA LYS A 13 21.74 37.91 -36.48
C LYS A 13 22.54 39.13 -36.02
N LYS A 14 21.86 40.24 -35.70
CA LYS A 14 22.51 41.44 -35.17
C LYS A 14 23.04 41.21 -33.76
N ALA A 15 22.27 40.53 -32.91
CA ALA A 15 22.69 40.21 -31.54
C ALA A 15 23.81 39.16 -31.51
N GLU A 16 23.71 38.11 -32.32
CA GLU A 16 24.69 37.04 -32.45
C GLU A 16 24.81 36.57 -33.92
N PRO A 17 25.85 37.01 -34.65
CA PRO A 17 26.02 36.67 -36.08
C PRO A 17 26.11 35.16 -36.35
N THR A 18 26.58 34.37 -35.38
CA THR A 18 26.69 32.91 -35.45
C THR A 18 25.45 32.16 -34.97
N PHE A 19 24.37 32.85 -34.60
CA PHE A 19 23.19 32.23 -33.99
C PHE A 19 22.63 31.07 -34.82
N PHE A 20 22.36 31.30 -36.11
CA PHE A 20 21.76 30.29 -36.98
C PHE A 20 22.72 29.15 -37.36
N SER A 21 24.02 29.41 -37.45
CA SER A 21 25.00 28.35 -37.71
C SER A 21 25.19 27.45 -36.48
N LYS A 22 25.14 28.02 -35.26
CA LYS A 22 25.09 27.24 -34.03
C LYS A 22 23.79 26.44 -33.94
N LEU A 23 22.64 27.08 -34.16
CA LEU A 23 21.33 26.43 -34.10
C LEU A 23 21.21 25.25 -35.08
N ALA A 24 21.73 25.39 -36.30
CA ALA A 24 21.74 24.31 -37.29
C ALA A 24 22.52 23.06 -36.85
N ASN A 25 23.48 23.24 -35.92
CA ASN A 25 24.31 22.16 -35.40
C ASN A 25 23.84 21.61 -34.04
N ILE A 26 22.84 22.23 -33.39
CA ILE A 26 22.29 21.81 -32.09
C ILE A 26 21.08 20.89 -32.34
N GLN A 27 21.25 19.59 -32.06
CA GLN A 27 20.16 18.59 -32.15
C GLN A 27 20.10 17.62 -30.96
N THR A 28 20.75 17.94 -29.83
CA THR A 28 20.82 17.07 -28.64
C THR A 28 20.14 17.70 -27.42
N PRO A 29 18.82 17.99 -27.47
CA PRO A 29 18.12 18.59 -26.34
C PRO A 29 18.25 17.69 -25.11
N GLN A 30 18.45 18.29 -23.94
CA GLN A 30 18.53 17.55 -22.67
C GLN A 30 17.14 17.33 -22.06
N TRP A 31 16.14 18.08 -22.53
CA TRP A 31 14.81 18.19 -21.95
C TRP A 31 13.72 17.86 -22.98
N LEU A 32 12.75 17.04 -22.57
CA LEU A 32 11.44 16.93 -23.20
C LEU A 32 10.44 17.72 -22.37
N TRP A 33 9.73 18.67 -22.98
CA TRP A 33 8.65 19.42 -22.37
C TRP A 33 7.30 19.00 -22.94
N ILE A 34 6.41 18.51 -22.10
CA ILE A 34 5.02 18.21 -22.42
C ILE A 34 4.14 19.22 -21.69
N GLY A 35 3.51 20.14 -22.44
CA GLY A 35 2.76 21.25 -21.84
C GLY A 35 1.41 21.50 -22.49
N CYS A 36 0.66 22.43 -21.91
CA CYS A 36 -0.65 22.81 -22.44
C CYS A 36 -0.50 23.65 -23.72
N SER A 37 -1.43 23.53 -24.67
CA SER A 37 -1.54 24.42 -25.84
C SER A 37 -1.88 25.87 -25.48
N ASP A 38 -2.16 26.18 -24.22
CA ASP A 38 -2.41 27.54 -23.73
C ASP A 38 -1.26 28.48 -24.09
N SER A 39 -1.56 29.57 -24.82
CA SER A 39 -0.56 30.48 -25.38
C SER A 39 0.34 31.15 -24.33
N ARG A 40 -0.07 31.16 -23.05
CA ARG A 40 0.67 31.77 -21.94
C ARG A 40 1.78 30.89 -21.38
N VAL A 41 1.92 29.64 -21.86
CA VAL A 41 2.88 28.65 -21.31
C VAL A 41 3.94 28.23 -22.35
N PRO A 42 4.84 29.13 -22.79
CA PRO A 42 5.86 28.80 -23.76
C PRO A 42 7.14 28.25 -23.11
N ALA A 43 7.50 27.00 -23.42
CA ALA A 43 8.56 26.23 -22.74
C ALA A 43 9.91 26.95 -22.69
N ASN A 44 10.43 27.39 -23.85
CA ASN A 44 11.77 27.99 -23.96
C ASN A 44 11.92 29.23 -23.08
N GLN A 45 10.94 30.14 -23.10
CA GLN A 45 10.97 31.37 -22.32
C GLN A 45 10.88 31.08 -20.82
N LEU A 46 10.04 30.12 -20.42
CA LEU A 46 9.87 29.74 -19.01
C LEU A 46 11.12 29.07 -18.43
N MET A 47 11.83 28.29 -19.24
CA MET A 47 13.06 27.61 -18.83
C MET A 47 14.33 28.48 -19.02
N GLY A 48 14.21 29.65 -19.64
CA GLY A 48 15.36 30.49 -20.00
C GLY A 48 16.28 29.82 -21.04
N LEU A 49 15.73 28.93 -21.88
CA LEU A 49 16.47 28.16 -22.87
C LEU A 49 16.30 28.73 -24.28
N GLY A 50 17.37 28.62 -25.07
CA GLY A 50 17.38 28.94 -26.48
C GLY A 50 16.70 27.89 -27.36
N PRO A 51 16.47 28.21 -28.65
CA PRO A 51 15.97 27.23 -29.61
C PRO A 51 16.91 26.01 -29.73
N GLY A 52 16.34 24.81 -29.82
CA GLY A 52 17.09 23.55 -29.95
C GLY A 52 17.49 22.88 -28.62
N GLU A 53 17.35 23.56 -27.48
CA GLU A 53 17.76 23.02 -26.18
C GLU A 53 16.67 22.20 -25.46
N VAL A 54 15.41 22.37 -25.87
CA VAL A 54 14.24 21.65 -25.35
C VAL A 54 13.40 21.10 -26.51
N PHE A 55 13.07 19.82 -26.45
CA PHE A 55 12.13 19.18 -27.35
C PHE A 55 10.71 19.34 -26.81
N VAL A 56 9.77 19.85 -27.61
CA VAL A 56 8.50 20.36 -27.10
C VAL A 56 7.32 19.63 -27.73
N GLN A 57 6.45 19.10 -26.87
CA GLN A 57 5.14 18.57 -27.23
C GLN A 57 4.05 19.36 -26.49
N ARG A 58 2.98 19.74 -27.20
CA ARG A 58 1.89 20.53 -26.61
C ARG A 58 0.52 20.08 -27.09
N ASN A 59 -0.40 19.88 -26.16
CA ASN A 59 -1.80 19.59 -26.44
C ASN A 59 -2.72 20.24 -25.40
N VAL A 60 -4.03 20.17 -25.62
CA VAL A 60 -5.03 20.79 -24.74
C VAL A 60 -5.04 20.07 -23.39
N GLY A 61 -4.61 20.74 -22.31
CA GLY A 61 -4.57 20.15 -20.97
C GLY A 61 -3.39 19.21 -20.70
N ASN A 62 -2.32 19.30 -21.50
CA ASN A 62 -1.02 18.63 -21.26
C ASN A 62 -1.13 17.12 -21.01
N LEU A 63 -2.01 16.45 -21.74
CA LEU A 63 -2.35 15.03 -21.58
C LEU A 63 -1.31 14.11 -22.24
N VAL A 64 -1.07 12.97 -21.62
CA VAL A 64 -0.29 11.86 -22.16
C VAL A 64 -1.05 10.58 -21.88
N THR A 65 -1.73 10.05 -22.89
CA THR A 65 -2.46 8.79 -22.79
C THR A 65 -1.76 7.73 -23.63
N HIS A 66 -1.70 6.49 -23.16
CA HIS A 66 -1.03 5.38 -23.87
C HIS A 66 -1.64 5.09 -25.24
N LYS A 67 -2.85 5.61 -25.51
CA LYS A 67 -3.55 5.48 -26.79
C LYS A 67 -3.32 6.67 -27.73
N ASP A 68 -2.74 7.77 -27.24
CA ASP A 68 -2.44 8.93 -28.07
C ASP A 68 -1.10 8.73 -28.77
N MET A 69 -1.17 8.26 -30.02
CA MET A 69 0.02 8.08 -30.85
C MET A 69 0.82 9.38 -31.03
N ASN A 70 0.19 10.56 -30.91
CA ASN A 70 0.89 11.83 -31.03
C ASN A 70 1.85 12.04 -29.84
N ALA A 71 1.35 12.08 -28.61
CA ALA A 71 2.20 12.20 -27.43
C ALA A 71 3.18 11.02 -27.28
N MET A 72 2.74 9.79 -27.57
CA MET A 72 3.58 8.60 -27.42
C MET A 72 4.74 8.55 -28.44
N SER A 73 4.53 8.98 -29.69
CA SER A 73 5.61 9.05 -30.67
C SER A 73 6.62 10.16 -30.34
N CYS A 74 6.18 11.31 -29.84
CA CYS A 74 7.08 12.35 -29.33
C CYS A 74 7.91 11.86 -28.14
N LEU A 75 7.28 11.12 -27.21
CA LEU A 75 7.95 10.52 -26.07
C LEU A 75 9.01 9.50 -26.50
N GLU A 76 8.66 8.58 -27.41
CA GLU A 76 9.58 7.57 -27.95
C GLU A 76 10.77 8.22 -28.65
N TYR A 77 10.53 9.21 -29.51
CA TYR A 77 11.60 9.88 -30.23
C TYR A 77 12.54 10.62 -29.26
N ALA A 78 12.00 11.32 -28.27
CA ALA A 78 12.80 12.03 -27.27
C ALA A 78 13.65 11.07 -26.43
N VAL A 79 13.08 9.96 -25.97
CA VAL A 79 13.76 9.00 -25.10
C VAL A 79 14.73 8.13 -25.86
N THR A 80 14.34 7.59 -27.02
CA THR A 80 15.09 6.58 -27.76
C THR A 80 16.08 7.21 -28.72
N ALA A 81 15.67 8.21 -29.51
CA ALA A 81 16.52 8.82 -30.54
C ALA A 81 17.35 9.99 -29.98
N LEU A 82 16.72 10.92 -29.26
CA LEU A 82 17.41 12.11 -28.73
C LEU A 82 18.12 11.87 -27.41
N LYS A 83 17.81 10.76 -26.71
CA LYS A 83 18.39 10.39 -25.41
C LYS A 83 18.32 11.54 -24.40
N VAL A 84 17.16 12.21 -24.32
CA VAL A 84 16.93 13.27 -23.32
C VAL A 84 17.17 12.73 -21.90
N LYS A 85 17.59 13.61 -20.99
CA LYS A 85 17.84 13.25 -19.58
C LYS A 85 16.63 13.53 -18.70
N HIS A 86 15.80 14.47 -19.11
CA HIS A 86 14.69 14.95 -18.29
C HIS A 86 13.42 15.10 -19.12
N ILE A 87 12.33 14.57 -18.59
CA ILE A 87 10.98 14.75 -19.12
C ILE A 87 10.21 15.63 -18.13
N ILE A 88 9.62 16.72 -18.59
CA ILE A 88 8.83 17.64 -17.80
C ILE A 88 7.39 17.60 -18.30
N VAL A 89 6.46 17.26 -17.42
CA VAL A 89 5.03 17.51 -17.63
C VAL A 89 4.69 18.82 -16.95
N CYS A 90 4.38 19.86 -17.74
CA CYS A 90 3.99 21.16 -17.22
C CYS A 90 2.48 21.39 -17.39
N GLY A 91 1.76 21.34 -16.27
CA GLY A 91 0.42 21.92 -16.17
C GLY A 91 0.49 23.41 -15.84
N HIS A 92 -0.67 24.04 -15.72
CA HIS A 92 -0.76 25.43 -15.28
C HIS A 92 -2.07 25.72 -14.56
N HIS A 93 -2.02 26.69 -13.65
CA HIS A 93 -3.21 27.19 -12.96
C HIS A 93 -4.22 27.79 -13.94
N ASN A 94 -5.50 27.75 -13.57
CA ASN A 94 -6.63 28.26 -14.35
C ASN A 94 -6.63 27.77 -15.81
N CYS A 95 -6.37 26.46 -16.00
CA CYS A 95 -6.38 25.83 -17.30
C CYS A 95 -7.80 25.68 -17.85
N GLY A 96 -8.04 26.19 -19.06
CA GLY A 96 -9.36 26.12 -19.72
C GLY A 96 -9.84 24.69 -19.95
N ALA A 97 -8.94 23.76 -20.28
CA ALA A 97 -9.28 22.35 -20.45
C ALA A 97 -9.74 21.70 -19.13
N VAL A 98 -9.01 21.99 -18.04
CA VAL A 98 -9.31 21.50 -16.70
C VAL A 98 -10.63 22.08 -16.18
N LYS A 99 -10.83 23.39 -16.39
CA LYS A 99 -12.10 24.07 -16.08
C LYS A 99 -13.26 23.45 -16.86
N GLY A 100 -13.07 23.19 -18.15
CA GLY A 100 -14.05 22.49 -18.99
C GLY A 100 -14.40 21.10 -18.48
N ALA A 101 -13.41 20.34 -17.98
CA ALA A 101 -13.63 19.03 -17.39
C ALA A 101 -14.43 19.08 -16.08
N LEU A 102 -14.39 20.19 -15.34
CA LEU A 102 -15.21 20.39 -14.13
C LEU A 102 -16.63 20.86 -14.46
N THR A 103 -16.78 21.77 -15.43
CA THR A 103 -18.04 22.51 -15.61
C THR A 103 -18.90 22.02 -16.77
N MET A 104 -18.32 21.42 -17.83
CA MET A 104 -19.09 21.06 -19.01
C MET A 104 -19.82 19.71 -18.82
N PRO A 105 -21.10 19.58 -19.21
CA PRO A 105 -21.82 18.31 -19.15
C PRO A 105 -21.20 17.24 -20.06
N ASN A 106 -21.20 15.97 -19.62
CA ASN A 106 -20.71 14.84 -20.44
C ASN A 106 -21.47 14.70 -21.78
N ARG A 107 -22.73 15.14 -21.84
CA ARG A 107 -23.58 15.02 -23.05
C ARG A 107 -23.32 16.09 -24.12
N GLN A 108 -22.41 17.03 -23.86
CA GLN A 108 -22.12 18.11 -24.80
C GLN A 108 -21.29 17.58 -25.98
N GLN A 109 -21.71 17.88 -27.20
CA GLN A 109 -21.01 17.45 -28.42
C GLN A 109 -19.71 18.26 -28.63
N GLY A 110 -18.64 17.60 -29.10
CA GLY A 110 -17.40 18.27 -29.51
C GLY A 110 -16.13 17.45 -29.25
N LEU A 111 -15.16 17.52 -30.17
CA LEU A 111 -13.90 16.75 -30.08
C LEU A 111 -13.09 17.08 -28.82
N VAL A 112 -13.06 18.35 -28.43
CA VAL A 112 -12.39 18.77 -27.18
C VAL A 112 -13.04 18.14 -25.95
N ASN A 113 -14.37 17.93 -25.98
CA ASN A 113 -15.07 17.32 -24.86
C ASN A 113 -14.71 15.83 -24.70
N LEU A 114 -14.52 15.13 -25.83
CA LEU A 114 -14.00 13.76 -25.84
C LEU A 114 -12.54 13.71 -25.39
N TRP A 115 -11.72 14.66 -25.84
CA TRP A 115 -10.30 14.75 -25.50
C TRP A 115 -10.06 14.94 -23.99
N ILE A 116 -10.83 15.83 -23.34
CA ILE A 116 -10.68 16.07 -21.90
C ILE A 116 -11.31 14.98 -21.01
N GLN A 117 -11.75 13.85 -21.58
CA GLN A 117 -12.30 12.74 -20.81
C GLN A 117 -11.26 12.18 -19.83
N ASP A 118 -9.98 12.12 -20.20
CA ASP A 118 -8.91 11.69 -19.28
C ASP A 118 -8.76 12.63 -18.06
N ILE A 119 -9.06 13.92 -18.23
CA ILE A 119 -9.11 14.89 -17.12
C ILE A 119 -10.36 14.64 -16.26
N ARG A 120 -11.51 14.33 -16.87
CA ARG A 120 -12.74 13.96 -16.14
C ARG A 120 -12.56 12.67 -15.34
N ASP A 121 -11.86 11.69 -15.90
CA ASP A 121 -11.54 10.45 -15.18
C ASP A 121 -10.61 10.75 -14.00
N THR A 122 -9.67 11.67 -14.15
CA THR A 122 -8.83 12.15 -13.03
C THR A 122 -9.67 12.87 -11.98
N ARG A 123 -10.62 13.72 -12.39
CA ARG A 123 -11.58 14.41 -11.50
C ARG A 123 -12.41 13.41 -10.71
N ASP A 124 -13.01 12.43 -11.37
CA ASP A 124 -13.94 11.48 -10.77
C ASP A 124 -13.22 10.58 -9.75
N ARG A 125 -11.99 10.17 -10.07
CA ARG A 125 -11.11 9.42 -9.17
C ARG A 125 -10.71 10.17 -7.91
N HIS A 126 -10.61 11.50 -7.99
CA HIS A 126 -10.19 12.36 -6.88
C HIS A 126 -11.34 13.22 -6.33
N ALA A 127 -12.59 12.84 -6.59
CA ALA A 127 -13.77 13.66 -6.26
C ALA A 127 -13.85 14.03 -4.77
N LEU A 128 -13.40 13.16 -3.86
CA LEU A 128 -13.39 13.44 -2.41
C LEU A 128 -12.37 14.52 -2.01
N ILE A 129 -11.20 14.55 -2.65
CA ILE A 129 -10.18 15.58 -2.44
C ILE A 129 -10.69 16.90 -3.03
N LEU A 130 -11.20 16.86 -4.26
CA LEU A 130 -11.68 18.04 -4.98
C LEU A 130 -12.86 18.73 -4.29
N LYS A 131 -13.70 17.99 -3.56
CA LYS A 131 -14.82 18.57 -2.77
C LYS A 131 -14.36 19.54 -1.66
N GLN A 132 -13.10 19.49 -1.26
CA GLN A 132 -12.53 20.38 -0.25
C GLN A 132 -12.25 21.79 -0.80
N PHE A 133 -12.16 21.91 -2.13
CA PHE A 133 -11.83 23.15 -2.84
C PHE A 133 -13.06 23.66 -3.61
N LYS A 134 -13.11 24.96 -3.89
CA LYS A 134 -14.20 25.61 -4.64
C LYS A 134 -13.66 26.55 -5.70
N GLY A 135 -14.46 26.79 -6.75
CA GLY A 135 -14.12 27.75 -7.80
C GLY A 135 -12.78 27.45 -8.46
N ASP A 136 -11.95 28.49 -8.66
CA ASP A 136 -10.67 28.37 -9.33
C ASP A 136 -9.63 27.56 -8.53
N GLU A 137 -9.74 27.47 -7.19
CA GLU A 137 -8.88 26.60 -6.38
C GLU A 137 -9.12 25.12 -6.70
N GLN A 138 -10.38 24.74 -6.95
CA GLN A 138 -10.73 23.39 -7.38
C GLN A 138 -10.16 23.08 -8.76
N VAL A 139 -10.16 24.07 -9.66
CA VAL A 139 -9.55 23.97 -11.00
C VAL A 139 -8.03 23.77 -10.87
N ASN A 140 -7.36 24.57 -10.05
CA ASN A 140 -5.92 24.47 -9.82
C ASN A 140 -5.55 23.11 -9.22
N LYS A 141 -6.30 22.66 -8.21
CA LYS A 141 -6.08 21.35 -7.61
C LYS A 141 -6.25 20.20 -8.62
N LEU A 142 -7.25 20.28 -9.49
CA LEU A 142 -7.40 19.29 -10.56
C LEU A 142 -6.28 19.37 -11.60
N ALA A 143 -5.74 20.57 -11.86
CA ALA A 143 -4.59 20.74 -12.76
C ALA A 143 -3.33 20.07 -12.19
N GLU A 144 -3.06 20.22 -10.90
CA GLU A 144 -1.99 19.52 -10.17
C GLU A 144 -2.16 18.00 -10.28
N LEU A 145 -3.35 17.48 -9.96
CA LEU A 145 -3.65 16.05 -10.03
C LEU A 145 -3.55 15.51 -11.46
N ASN A 146 -3.93 16.31 -12.46
CA ASN A 146 -3.78 15.96 -13.87
C ASN A 146 -2.29 15.81 -14.24
N VAL A 147 -1.43 16.73 -13.81
CA VAL A 147 0.03 16.62 -14.04
C VAL A 147 0.58 15.33 -13.45
N LEU A 148 0.24 15.02 -12.19
CA LEU A 148 0.69 13.80 -11.51
C LEU A 148 0.21 12.54 -12.25
N ARG A 149 -1.04 12.54 -12.75
CA ARG A 149 -1.55 11.44 -13.56
C ARG A 149 -0.79 11.27 -14.88
N GLN A 150 -0.41 12.36 -15.53
CA GLN A 150 0.37 12.29 -16.78
C GLN A 150 1.81 11.84 -16.52
N VAL A 151 2.43 12.28 -15.41
CA VAL A 151 3.73 11.76 -14.97
C VAL A 151 3.65 10.26 -14.76
N PHE A 152 2.62 9.76 -14.08
CA PHE A 152 2.40 8.32 -13.93
C PHE A 152 2.25 7.60 -15.28
N ASN A 153 1.44 8.16 -16.20
CA ASN A 153 1.26 7.58 -17.53
C ASN A 153 2.60 7.47 -18.28
N ILE A 154 3.46 8.49 -18.20
CA ILE A 154 4.80 8.47 -18.81
C ILE A 154 5.68 7.41 -18.14
N CYS A 155 5.79 7.43 -16.82
CA CYS A 155 6.62 6.48 -16.06
C CYS A 155 6.20 5.04 -16.32
N SER A 156 4.90 4.77 -16.46
CA SER A 156 4.36 3.43 -16.71
C SER A 156 4.40 3.03 -18.19
N SER A 157 4.89 3.89 -19.08
CA SER A 157 4.96 3.56 -20.51
C SER A 157 6.07 2.54 -20.79
N PRO A 158 5.88 1.61 -21.75
CA PRO A 158 6.94 0.68 -22.16
C PRO A 158 8.23 1.40 -22.60
N ILE A 159 8.11 2.61 -23.17
CA ILE A 159 9.24 3.42 -23.63
C ILE A 159 10.17 3.81 -22.47
N VAL A 160 9.59 4.33 -21.39
CA VAL A 160 10.36 4.80 -20.22
C VAL A 160 10.84 3.62 -19.38
N GLN A 161 10.00 2.58 -19.24
CA GLN A 161 10.40 1.34 -18.55
C GLN A 161 11.62 0.69 -19.22
N ALA A 162 11.58 0.52 -20.55
CA ALA A 162 12.71 -0.02 -21.30
C ALA A 162 13.97 0.84 -21.15
N ALA A 163 13.84 2.17 -21.21
CA ALA A 163 14.99 3.06 -21.00
C ALA A 163 15.64 2.88 -19.62
N TRP A 164 14.85 2.71 -18.56
CA TRP A 164 15.38 2.44 -17.22
C TRP A 164 15.98 1.04 -17.07
N GLU A 165 15.36 0.02 -17.65
CA GLU A 165 15.90 -1.35 -17.68
C GLU A 165 17.25 -1.40 -18.41
N ASP A 166 17.41 -0.63 -19.48
CA ASP A 166 18.66 -0.46 -20.23
C ASP A 166 19.70 0.42 -19.49
N GLY A 167 19.37 0.93 -18.30
CA GLY A 167 20.27 1.75 -17.48
C GLY A 167 20.41 3.20 -17.96
N GLN A 168 19.52 3.70 -18.83
CA GLN A 168 19.54 5.10 -19.26
C GLN A 168 19.18 6.03 -18.08
N HIS A 169 20.03 7.03 -17.83
CA HIS A 169 19.79 8.04 -16.80
C HIS A 169 18.71 9.03 -17.24
N LEU A 170 17.45 8.72 -16.92
CA LEU A 170 16.26 9.46 -17.29
C LEU A 170 15.41 9.80 -16.06
N SER A 171 14.99 11.07 -15.92
CA SER A 171 14.10 11.52 -14.84
C SER A 171 12.82 12.14 -15.40
N VAL A 172 11.70 11.94 -14.73
CA VAL A 172 10.39 12.50 -15.10
C VAL A 172 9.92 13.43 -13.98
N HIS A 173 9.48 14.64 -14.34
CA HIS A 173 9.15 15.72 -13.42
C HIS A 173 7.74 16.25 -13.68
N GLY A 174 6.96 16.41 -12.62
CA GLY A 174 5.67 17.11 -12.67
C GLY A 174 5.83 18.56 -12.21
N VAL A 175 5.40 19.51 -13.03
CA VAL A 175 5.52 20.94 -12.75
C VAL A 175 4.20 21.65 -13.00
N ILE A 176 3.89 22.65 -12.19
CA ILE A 176 2.76 23.54 -12.36
C ILE A 176 3.26 24.97 -12.54
N TYR A 177 2.82 25.59 -13.63
CA TYR A 177 3.06 27.00 -13.91
C TYR A 177 1.96 27.87 -13.31
N ALA A 178 2.36 28.73 -12.36
CA ALA A 178 1.49 29.70 -11.73
C ALA A 178 1.42 30.98 -12.59
N LEU A 179 0.27 31.19 -13.24
CA LEU A 179 0.09 32.32 -14.17
C LEU A 179 0.15 33.70 -13.51
N ASN A 180 -0.05 33.77 -12.20
CA ASN A 180 -0.11 35.01 -11.41
C ASN A 180 1.27 35.60 -11.10
N ASP A 181 2.29 34.76 -10.90
CA ASP A 181 3.64 35.18 -10.52
C ASP A 181 4.74 34.72 -11.50
N GLY A 182 4.39 33.86 -12.47
CA GLY A 182 5.31 33.36 -13.48
C GLY A 182 6.24 32.26 -12.97
N LEU A 183 5.97 31.67 -11.80
CA LEU A 183 6.83 30.65 -11.21
C LEU A 183 6.44 29.23 -11.65
N LEU A 184 7.46 28.40 -11.86
CA LEU A 184 7.33 26.95 -12.02
C LEU A 184 7.48 26.30 -10.65
N GLN A 185 6.44 25.59 -10.21
CA GLN A 185 6.40 24.89 -8.92
C GLN A 185 6.41 23.39 -9.18
N LEU A 186 7.21 22.64 -8.41
CA LEU A 186 7.13 21.19 -8.45
C LEU A 186 5.75 20.75 -7.98
N ALA A 187 5.13 19.83 -8.70
CA ALA A 187 3.86 19.22 -8.28
C ALA A 187 4.03 18.33 -7.02
N ASP A 188 5.28 18.15 -6.56
CA ASP A 188 5.75 17.22 -5.52
C ASP A 188 5.85 17.80 -4.09
N GLU A 189 5.36 19.02 -3.81
CA GLU A 189 5.07 19.45 -2.41
C GLU A 189 3.71 18.93 -1.91
N LEU A 190 3.37 17.70 -2.29
CA LEU A 190 2.30 16.87 -1.73
C LEU A 190 2.96 15.59 -1.19
N PRO A 191 2.56 15.11 0.00
CA PRO A 191 3.34 14.16 0.78
C PRO A 191 3.66 12.90 -0.01
N ALA A 192 4.95 12.68 -0.27
CA ALA A 192 5.59 11.49 -0.85
C ALA A 192 4.81 10.77 -1.97
N MET A 193 5.49 10.54 -3.10
CA MET A 193 5.07 9.70 -4.23
C MET A 193 4.89 8.19 -3.88
N ASP A 194 4.46 7.89 -2.66
CA ASP A 194 4.04 6.58 -2.17
C ASP A 194 2.52 6.37 -2.36
N GLY A 195 1.73 7.43 -2.58
CA GLY A 195 0.25 7.38 -2.55
C GLY A 195 -0.50 7.31 -3.90
N LEU A 196 0.11 7.71 -5.02
CA LEU A 196 -0.59 7.78 -6.32
C LEU A 196 -0.80 6.42 -6.98
N GLY A 197 0.15 5.50 -6.83
CA GLY A 197 0.01 4.12 -7.31
C GLY A 197 -1.13 3.33 -6.64
N VAL A 198 -1.78 3.87 -5.61
CA VAL A 198 -2.92 3.23 -4.92
C VAL A 198 -4.27 3.72 -5.34
N LEU A 199 -4.44 5.01 -5.61
CA LEU A 199 -5.67 5.51 -6.22
C LEU A 199 -5.82 4.97 -7.65
N GLU A 200 -4.72 4.75 -8.35
CA GLU A 200 -4.71 4.16 -9.70
C GLU A 200 -5.12 2.70 -9.73
N ARG A 201 -4.67 1.88 -8.77
CA ARG A 201 -5.04 0.47 -8.66
C ARG A 201 -6.44 0.27 -8.07
N ALA A 202 -6.85 1.13 -7.13
CA ALA A 202 -8.20 1.11 -6.56
C ALA A 202 -9.30 1.46 -7.58
N LEU A 203 -8.95 2.12 -8.69
CA LEU A 203 -9.89 2.63 -9.70
C LEU A 203 -9.68 1.98 -11.09
N ALA A 204 -8.80 0.98 -11.19
CA ALA A 204 -8.58 0.23 -12.42
C ALA A 204 -9.75 -0.74 -12.70
N PRO A 205 -10.10 -1.00 -13.98
CA PRO A 205 -11.12 -1.99 -14.33
C PRO A 205 -10.80 -3.38 -13.74
N PRO A 206 -11.79 -4.23 -13.45
CA PRO A 206 -11.60 -5.57 -12.87
C PRO A 206 -10.60 -6.47 -13.64
N GLU A 207 -10.40 -6.19 -14.92
CA GLU A 207 -9.52 -6.93 -15.83
C GLU A 207 -8.02 -6.65 -15.56
N VAL A 208 -7.68 -5.42 -15.14
CA VAL A 208 -6.31 -5.02 -14.75
C VAL A 208 -5.94 -5.60 -13.38
N TRP A 209 -6.94 -5.72 -12.49
CA TRP A 209 -6.84 -6.43 -11.22
C TRP A 209 -6.39 -7.89 -11.41
N LEU A 210 -7.06 -8.61 -12.32
CA LEU A 210 -6.75 -10.01 -12.67
C LEU A 210 -5.36 -10.18 -13.30
N ALA A 211 -4.89 -9.20 -14.08
CA ALA A 211 -3.54 -9.23 -14.63
C ALA A 211 -2.44 -8.96 -13.58
N SER A 212 -2.70 -8.08 -12.60
CA SER A 212 -1.76 -7.77 -11.50
C SER A 212 -1.68 -8.87 -10.42
N LEU A 213 -2.69 -9.74 -10.35
CA LEU A 213 -2.74 -10.92 -9.48
C LEU A 213 -1.62 -11.95 -9.79
N GLY A 214 -1.08 -11.98 -11.01
CA GLY A 214 -0.01 -12.92 -11.38
C GLY A 214 1.34 -12.65 -10.71
N SER A 215 1.76 -11.38 -10.62
CA SER A 215 3.08 -11.02 -10.06
C SER A 215 3.04 -10.82 -8.55
N GLN A 216 1.94 -10.29 -8.01
CA GLN A 216 1.79 -9.99 -6.59
C GLN A 216 1.69 -11.24 -5.70
N TRP A 217 1.29 -12.40 -6.24
CA TRP A 217 1.02 -13.63 -5.48
C TRP A 217 2.06 -14.73 -5.69
N SER A 218 3.14 -14.41 -6.41
CA SER A 218 4.17 -15.36 -6.83
C SER A 218 4.84 -16.12 -5.67
N SER A 219 4.88 -15.54 -4.47
CA SER A 219 5.52 -16.15 -3.30
C SER A 219 4.59 -17.03 -2.46
N LEU A 220 3.27 -16.83 -2.56
CA LEU A 220 2.31 -17.52 -1.70
C LEU A 220 2.38 -19.07 -1.80
N PRO A 221 2.43 -19.68 -3.00
CA PRO A 221 2.52 -21.15 -3.10
C PRO A 221 3.77 -21.72 -2.43
N SER A 222 4.92 -21.04 -2.61
CA SER A 222 6.20 -21.45 -2.01
C SER A 222 6.16 -21.35 -0.49
N PHE A 223 5.51 -20.32 0.06
CA PHE A 223 5.33 -20.19 1.51
C PHE A 223 4.37 -21.23 2.09
N ILE A 224 3.27 -21.55 1.39
CA ILE A 224 2.36 -22.63 1.82
C ILE A 224 3.11 -23.96 1.85
N LEU A 225 3.91 -24.26 0.83
CA LEU A 225 4.75 -25.45 0.79
C LEU A 225 5.77 -25.46 1.94
N PHE A 226 6.43 -24.34 2.21
CA PHE A 226 7.37 -24.20 3.31
C PHE A 226 6.73 -24.54 4.67
N PHE A 227 5.58 -23.96 4.98
CA PHE A 227 4.87 -24.27 6.23
C PHE A 227 4.39 -25.73 6.28
N GLY A 228 3.97 -26.30 5.15
CA GLY A 228 3.58 -27.71 5.08
C GLY A 228 4.73 -28.67 5.36
N VAL A 229 5.91 -28.41 4.80
CA VAL A 229 7.12 -29.21 5.07
C VAL A 229 7.55 -29.06 6.53
N LEU A 230 7.52 -27.83 7.06
CA LEU A 230 7.85 -27.54 8.45
C LEU A 230 6.94 -28.31 9.42
N PHE A 231 5.63 -28.31 9.16
CA PHE A 231 4.67 -29.07 9.97
C PHE A 231 4.92 -30.57 9.92
N ALA A 232 5.09 -31.14 8.72
CA ALA A 232 5.33 -32.56 8.55
C ALA A 232 6.60 -33.02 9.30
N PHE A 233 7.68 -32.23 9.19
CA PHE A 233 8.91 -32.49 9.93
C PHE A 233 8.69 -32.40 11.44
N ALA A 234 8.03 -31.34 11.93
CA ALA A 234 7.75 -31.16 13.34
C ALA A 234 6.86 -32.28 13.89
N LEU A 235 5.85 -32.71 13.15
CA LEU A 235 4.95 -33.80 13.51
C LEU A 235 5.73 -35.11 13.74
N VAL A 236 6.61 -35.48 12.79
CA VAL A 236 7.46 -36.67 12.89
C VAL A 236 8.43 -36.54 14.08
N ALA A 237 9.08 -35.38 14.23
CA ALA A 237 10.01 -35.11 15.32
C ALA A 237 9.33 -35.24 16.69
N TRP A 238 8.14 -34.66 16.87
CA TRP A 238 7.38 -34.74 18.11
C TRP A 238 6.80 -36.14 18.35
N LYS A 239 6.30 -36.81 17.31
CA LYS A 239 5.73 -38.16 17.40
C LYS A 239 6.76 -39.20 17.81
N PHE A 240 7.93 -39.19 17.18
CA PHE A 240 8.95 -40.23 17.33
C PHE A 240 10.07 -39.80 18.27
N GLY A 241 10.56 -38.56 18.17
CA GLY A 241 11.63 -38.05 19.04
C GLY A 241 11.19 -37.89 20.50
N ALA A 242 9.96 -37.41 20.73
CA ALA A 242 9.41 -37.23 22.08
C ALA A 242 8.38 -38.30 22.48
N SER A 243 8.14 -39.30 21.61
CA SER A 243 7.19 -40.40 21.84
C SER A 243 5.79 -39.94 22.26
N LEU A 244 5.27 -38.90 21.60
CA LEU A 244 3.96 -38.31 21.90
C LEU A 244 2.83 -39.03 21.15
N SER A 245 1.58 -38.83 21.58
CA SER A 245 0.41 -39.23 20.77
C SER A 245 0.30 -38.34 19.53
N TRP A 246 -0.46 -38.78 18.52
CA TRP A 246 -0.65 -38.01 17.29
C TRP A 246 -1.27 -36.64 17.56
N ASP A 247 -2.25 -36.56 18.46
CA ASP A 247 -2.91 -35.30 18.82
C ASP A 247 -1.95 -34.32 19.49
N GLN A 248 -1.10 -34.82 20.40
CA GLN A 248 -0.07 -34.01 21.07
C GLN A 248 1.00 -33.55 20.09
N ALA A 249 1.44 -34.45 19.19
CA ALA A 249 2.43 -34.12 18.18
C ALA A 249 1.92 -33.09 17.16
N ALA A 250 0.64 -33.17 16.76
CA ALA A 250 0.01 -32.21 15.88
C ALA A 250 -0.10 -30.83 16.54
N LEU A 251 -0.52 -30.76 17.80
CA LEU A 251 -0.59 -29.51 18.56
C LEU A 251 0.79 -28.85 18.69
N LEU A 252 1.84 -29.62 19.01
CA LEU A 252 3.20 -29.07 19.10
C LEU A 252 3.81 -28.76 17.72
N GLY A 253 3.39 -29.45 16.68
CA GLY A 253 3.72 -29.13 15.29
C GLY A 253 3.18 -27.75 14.88
N SER A 254 1.92 -27.47 15.20
CA SER A 254 1.33 -26.13 14.99
C SER A 254 2.06 -25.06 15.81
N CYS A 255 2.39 -25.31 17.09
CA CYS A 255 3.21 -24.41 17.90
C CYS A 255 4.59 -24.12 17.29
N THR A 256 5.18 -25.12 16.62
CA THR A 256 6.48 -24.98 15.94
C THR A 256 6.36 -24.04 14.74
N MET A 257 5.34 -24.21 13.91
CA MET A 257 5.06 -23.29 12.79
C MET A 257 4.79 -21.87 13.27
N SER A 258 3.90 -21.73 14.27
CA SER A 258 3.57 -20.44 14.88
C SER A 258 4.83 -19.73 15.38
N SER A 259 5.75 -20.45 16.03
CA SER A 259 7.01 -19.86 16.53
C SER A 259 7.90 -19.35 15.39
N VAL A 260 8.01 -20.11 14.29
CA VAL A 260 8.78 -19.69 13.10
C VAL A 260 8.14 -18.47 12.45
N HIS A 261 6.82 -18.47 12.29
CA HIS A 261 6.07 -17.33 11.76
C HIS A 261 6.26 -16.09 12.63
N ALA A 262 6.09 -16.20 13.95
CA ALA A 262 6.23 -15.13 14.92
C ALA A 262 7.61 -14.45 14.84
N VAL A 263 8.67 -15.24 14.88
CA VAL A 263 10.06 -14.75 14.84
C VAL A 263 10.31 -14.01 13.54
N TRP A 264 9.93 -14.60 12.41
CA TRP A 264 10.16 -13.98 11.11
C TRP A 264 9.36 -12.69 10.95
N CYS A 265 8.09 -12.68 11.37
CA CYS A 265 7.25 -11.50 11.34
C CYS A 265 7.83 -10.35 12.17
N CYS A 266 8.29 -10.62 13.38
CA CYS A 266 8.93 -9.60 14.22
C CYS A 266 10.21 -9.04 13.57
N VAL A 267 11.07 -9.91 13.04
CA VAL A 267 12.34 -9.50 12.42
C VAL A 267 12.12 -8.74 11.10
N ALA A 268 11.22 -9.22 10.25
CA ALA A 268 10.96 -8.63 8.94
C ALA A 268 10.07 -7.37 9.01
N ALA A 269 9.14 -7.30 9.98
CA ALA A 269 8.30 -6.11 10.15
C ALA A 269 9.04 -4.94 10.80
N TRP A 270 10.02 -5.21 11.66
CA TRP A 270 10.68 -4.17 12.45
C TRP A 270 11.30 -3.03 11.62
N PRO A 271 12.10 -3.30 10.56
CA PRO A 271 12.67 -2.24 9.74
C PRO A 271 11.63 -1.41 8.99
N GLU A 272 10.49 -1.99 8.64
CA GLU A 272 9.37 -1.31 7.98
C GLU A 272 8.64 -0.41 8.98
N LEU A 273 8.32 -0.93 10.17
CA LEU A 273 7.63 -0.18 11.22
C LEU A 273 8.49 0.95 11.79
N ALA A 274 9.80 0.73 11.96
CA ALA A 274 10.73 1.72 12.51
C ALA A 274 10.92 2.96 11.61
N LYS A 275 10.62 2.85 10.30
CA LYS A 275 10.71 3.96 9.34
C LYS A 275 9.44 4.83 9.32
N LEU A 276 8.34 4.39 9.91
CA LEU A 276 7.08 5.11 9.90
C LEU A 276 7.17 6.37 10.78
N ARG A 277 7.19 7.56 10.16
CA ARG A 277 7.09 8.84 10.88
C ARG A 277 5.66 9.15 11.34
N HIS A 278 4.67 8.66 10.60
CA HIS A 278 3.25 8.75 10.93
C HIS A 278 2.58 7.40 10.62
N VAL A 279 1.75 6.90 11.54
CA VAL A 279 1.05 5.63 11.34
C VAL A 279 -0.15 5.86 10.44
N GLN A 280 -0.02 5.47 9.16
CA GLN A 280 -1.11 5.47 8.20
C GLN A 280 -1.54 4.04 7.92
N LEU A 281 -2.65 3.63 8.52
CA LEU A 281 -3.11 2.24 8.48
C LEU A 281 -3.63 1.80 7.11
N ASP A 282 -4.08 2.74 6.27
CA ASP A 282 -4.59 2.48 4.92
C ASP A 282 -3.57 2.83 3.83
N ALA A 283 -2.29 2.90 4.22
CA ALA A 283 -1.19 3.11 3.29
C ALA A 283 -1.08 1.98 2.28
N VAL A 284 -0.45 2.32 1.15
CA VAL A 284 -0.11 1.41 0.08
C VAL A 284 0.83 0.33 0.59
N ASN A 285 0.58 -0.91 0.17
CA ASN A 285 1.50 -1.99 0.48
C ASN A 285 2.77 -1.83 -0.36
N THR A 286 3.92 -1.74 0.30
CA THR A 286 5.21 -1.91 -0.37
C THR A 286 5.38 -3.37 -0.83
N PRO A 287 6.32 -3.67 -1.75
CA PRO A 287 6.63 -5.05 -2.11
C PRO A 287 7.04 -5.91 -0.90
N SER A 288 7.84 -5.37 0.02
CA SER A 288 8.25 -6.05 1.25
C SER A 288 7.06 -6.34 2.17
N GLN A 289 6.16 -5.37 2.35
CA GLN A 289 4.93 -5.54 3.14
C GLN A 289 3.98 -6.57 2.51
N SER A 290 3.85 -6.58 1.18
CA SER A 290 3.04 -7.57 0.46
C SER A 290 3.61 -8.98 0.58
N GLN A 291 4.94 -9.12 0.55
CA GLN A 291 5.60 -10.41 0.73
C GLN A 291 5.41 -10.94 2.17
N LEU A 292 5.51 -10.06 3.16
CA LEU A 292 5.27 -10.41 4.56
C LEU A 292 3.81 -10.80 4.84
N ALA A 293 2.86 -10.10 4.22
CA ALA A 293 1.45 -10.44 4.28
C ALA A 293 1.17 -11.80 3.61
N GLN A 294 1.81 -12.11 2.47
CA GLN A 294 1.73 -13.44 1.86
C GLN A 294 2.32 -14.53 2.75
N PHE A 295 3.45 -14.29 3.40
CA PHE A 295 4.05 -15.22 4.34
C PHE A 295 3.11 -15.52 5.52
N SER A 296 2.44 -14.50 6.05
CA SER A 296 1.46 -14.66 7.13
C SER A 296 0.17 -15.35 6.68
N LEU A 297 -0.32 -15.04 5.48
CA LEU A 297 -1.47 -15.72 4.89
C LEU A 297 -1.17 -17.21 4.66
N ALA A 298 0.03 -17.53 4.17
CA ALA A 298 0.47 -18.91 3.98
C ALA A 298 0.47 -19.70 5.29
N TYR A 299 1.01 -19.11 6.37
CA TYR A 299 0.94 -19.70 7.70
C TYR A 299 -0.50 -19.98 8.12
N MET A 300 -1.40 -19.01 8.00
CA MET A 300 -2.80 -19.17 8.40
C MET A 300 -3.54 -20.23 7.59
N VAL A 301 -3.29 -20.28 6.27
CA VAL A 301 -3.85 -21.31 5.39
C VAL A 301 -3.34 -22.68 5.79
N ALA A 302 -2.03 -22.83 6.00
CA ALA A 302 -1.43 -24.09 6.41
C ALA A 302 -2.01 -24.57 7.76
N ASP A 303 -2.06 -23.69 8.75
CA ASP A 303 -2.53 -24.03 10.10
C ASP A 303 -4.03 -24.41 10.10
N VAL A 304 -4.88 -23.70 9.34
CA VAL A 304 -6.30 -24.06 9.16
C VAL A 304 -6.47 -25.43 8.48
N LEU A 305 -5.73 -25.69 7.39
CA LEU A 305 -5.80 -26.97 6.68
C LEU A 305 -5.37 -28.13 7.59
N PHE A 306 -4.42 -27.92 8.49
CA PHE A 306 -3.97 -28.96 9.40
C PHE A 306 -4.92 -29.24 10.55
N TYR A 307 -5.72 -28.25 10.98
CA TYR A 307 -6.81 -28.49 11.92
C TYR A 307 -7.96 -29.35 11.34
N LEU A 308 -7.98 -29.59 10.02
CA LEU A 308 -8.90 -30.52 9.36
C LEU A 308 -8.42 -31.99 9.41
N VAL A 309 -7.20 -32.24 9.88
CA VAL A 309 -6.66 -33.60 10.04
C VAL A 309 -7.40 -34.31 11.19
N PRO A 310 -7.76 -35.61 11.07
CA PRO A 310 -8.63 -36.29 12.03
C PRO A 310 -8.10 -36.41 13.48
N PHE A 311 -6.84 -36.00 13.73
CA PHE A 311 -6.16 -36.14 15.02
C PHE A 311 -5.95 -34.78 15.73
N THR A 312 -6.39 -33.66 15.16
CA THR A 312 -6.24 -32.35 15.80
C THR A 312 -7.35 -32.08 16.82
N PRO A 313 -7.02 -31.52 18.00
CA PRO A 313 -8.02 -31.19 19.02
C PRO A 313 -9.00 -30.12 18.52
N GLY A 314 -10.27 -30.25 18.89
CA GLY A 314 -11.36 -29.38 18.47
C GLY A 314 -11.36 -27.98 19.12
N ASP A 315 -10.28 -27.21 18.92
CA ASP A 315 -10.26 -25.80 19.32
C ASP A 315 -10.91 -24.92 18.23
N PHE A 316 -12.25 -24.92 18.24
CA PHE A 316 -13.06 -24.15 17.29
C PHE A 316 -12.76 -22.65 17.36
N MET A 317 -12.42 -22.13 18.54
CA MET A 317 -12.13 -20.70 18.71
C MET A 317 -10.81 -20.31 18.03
N PHE A 318 -9.81 -21.19 18.11
CA PHE A 318 -8.54 -21.02 17.41
C PHE A 318 -8.71 -21.09 15.87
N LEU A 319 -9.50 -22.04 15.38
CA LEU A 319 -9.82 -22.18 13.96
C LEU A 319 -10.51 -20.93 13.41
N VAL A 320 -11.57 -20.47 14.10
CA VAL A 320 -12.29 -19.24 13.72
C VAL A 320 -11.33 -18.05 13.70
N HIS A 321 -10.44 -17.93 14.69
CA HIS A 321 -9.44 -16.86 14.75
C HIS A 321 -8.49 -16.85 13.54
N HIS A 322 -7.99 -18.01 13.10
CA HIS A 322 -7.11 -18.09 11.93
C HIS A 322 -7.86 -17.81 10.64
N CYS A 323 -9.11 -18.27 10.51
CA CYS A 323 -9.95 -17.97 9.35
C CYS A 323 -10.23 -16.46 9.20
N ILE A 324 -10.65 -15.79 10.28
CA ILE A 324 -10.96 -14.34 10.22
C ILE A 324 -9.70 -13.49 10.02
N SER A 325 -8.58 -13.89 10.65
CA SER A 325 -7.31 -13.16 10.51
C SER A 325 -6.74 -13.38 9.11
N GLY A 326 -6.83 -14.60 8.57
CA GLY A 326 -6.44 -14.92 7.20
C GLY A 326 -7.28 -14.16 6.18
N PHE A 327 -8.59 -14.06 6.41
CA PHE A 327 -9.48 -13.26 5.56
C PHE A 327 -9.11 -11.77 5.59
N TYR A 328 -8.77 -11.22 6.77
CA TYR A 328 -8.33 -9.84 6.88
C TYR A 328 -7.07 -9.57 6.05
N VAL A 329 -6.07 -10.46 6.16
CA VAL A 329 -4.80 -10.36 5.45
C VAL A 329 -4.99 -10.53 3.95
N LEU A 330 -5.82 -11.49 3.55
CA LEU A 330 -6.29 -11.66 2.18
C LEU A 330 -6.91 -10.36 1.65
N GLY A 331 -7.75 -9.69 2.44
CA GLY A 331 -8.30 -8.38 2.11
C GLY A 331 -7.21 -7.32 1.85
N THR A 332 -6.17 -7.25 2.68
CA THR A 332 -5.05 -6.31 2.47
C THR A 332 -4.21 -6.64 1.22
N LEU A 333 -4.04 -7.92 0.90
CA LEU A 333 -3.33 -8.38 -0.29
C LEU A 333 -4.13 -8.16 -1.56
N CYS A 334 -5.43 -8.45 -1.53
CA CYS A 334 -6.33 -8.10 -2.61
C CYS A 334 -6.28 -6.59 -2.77
N THR A 335 -6.77 -5.80 -1.82
CA THR A 335 -6.90 -4.33 -1.94
C THR A 335 -5.59 -3.57 -2.25
N GLY A 336 -4.42 -4.16 -1.98
CA GLY A 336 -3.12 -3.54 -2.22
C GLY A 336 -2.80 -2.41 -1.23
N VAL A 337 -3.62 -2.27 -0.19
CA VAL A 337 -3.51 -1.28 0.88
C VAL A 337 -3.71 -1.95 2.23
N GLY A 338 -3.19 -1.35 3.28
CA GLY A 338 -3.44 -1.76 4.65
C GLY A 338 -2.55 -2.87 5.20
N ALA A 339 -1.47 -3.27 4.53
CA ALA A 339 -0.54 -4.26 5.06
C ALA A 339 0.12 -3.79 6.37
N VAL A 340 0.38 -2.49 6.52
CA VAL A 340 0.85 -1.89 7.79
C VAL A 340 -0.10 -2.22 8.95
N SER A 341 -1.41 -2.23 8.68
CA SER A 341 -2.41 -2.53 9.68
C SER A 341 -2.34 -4.00 10.12
N SER A 342 -2.22 -4.92 9.17
CA SER A 342 -1.97 -6.35 9.42
C SER A 342 -0.67 -6.55 10.21
N MET A 343 0.40 -5.83 9.85
CA MET A 343 1.70 -5.93 10.53
C MET A 343 1.66 -5.45 11.97
N ILE A 344 0.95 -4.36 12.27
CA ILE A 344 0.75 -3.90 13.64
C ILE A 344 -0.04 -4.96 14.42
N MET A 345 -1.11 -5.52 13.83
CA MET A 345 -1.89 -6.58 14.47
C MET A 345 -1.07 -7.85 14.71
N PHE A 346 -0.23 -8.26 13.76
CA PHE A 346 0.69 -9.37 13.92
C PHE A 346 1.71 -9.09 14.99
N PHE A 347 2.38 -7.94 14.97
CA PHE A 347 3.38 -7.62 15.98
C PHE A 347 2.79 -7.70 17.39
N LEU A 348 1.59 -7.17 17.60
CA LEU A 348 0.90 -7.23 18.88
C LEU A 348 0.43 -8.65 19.25
N GLY A 349 0.01 -9.45 18.28
CA GLY A 349 -0.35 -10.85 18.48
C GLY A 349 0.87 -11.71 18.80
N GLU A 350 1.92 -11.57 18.00
CA GLU A 350 3.13 -12.39 18.01
C GLU A 350 4.09 -12.06 19.15
N VAL A 351 4.04 -10.86 19.72
CA VAL A 351 4.74 -10.57 21.00
C VAL A 351 4.25 -11.49 22.12
N THR A 352 2.99 -11.94 22.07
CA THR A 352 2.43 -12.88 23.06
C THR A 352 2.61 -14.36 22.69
N SER A 353 2.93 -14.66 21.42
CA SER A 353 3.03 -16.03 20.91
C SER A 353 4.13 -16.88 21.55
N PRO A 354 5.36 -16.39 21.83
CA PRO A 354 6.38 -17.18 22.52
C PRO A 354 5.93 -17.66 23.91
N LEU A 355 5.23 -16.80 24.66
CA LEU A 355 4.68 -17.15 25.97
C LEU A 355 3.51 -18.13 25.83
N LEU A 356 2.65 -17.95 24.81
CA LEU A 356 1.54 -18.86 24.51
C LEU A 356 2.06 -20.25 24.12
N ASN A 357 3.04 -20.32 23.22
CA ASN A 357 3.64 -21.58 22.76
C ASN A 357 4.38 -22.27 23.89
N ALA A 358 5.11 -21.53 24.74
CA ALA A 358 5.73 -22.08 25.94
C ALA A 358 4.69 -22.62 26.93
N PHE A 359 3.60 -21.88 27.15
CA PHE A 359 2.50 -22.31 28.02
C PHE A 359 1.83 -23.60 27.50
N THR A 360 1.52 -23.66 26.21
CA THR A 360 0.92 -24.84 25.54
C THR A 360 1.88 -26.03 25.59
N PHE A 361 3.18 -25.81 25.35
CA PHE A 361 4.20 -26.85 25.42
C PHE A 361 4.27 -27.47 26.83
N MET A 362 4.42 -26.61 27.85
CA MET A 362 4.49 -27.06 29.24
C MET A 362 3.18 -27.72 29.68
N GLY A 363 2.03 -27.21 29.22
CA GLY A 363 0.71 -27.77 29.49
C GLY A 363 0.53 -29.18 28.91
N THR A 364 0.95 -29.39 27.67
CA THR A 364 0.90 -30.70 27.01
C THR A 364 1.80 -31.73 27.70
N LEU A 365 2.99 -31.31 28.15
CA LEU A 365 3.98 -32.19 28.77
C LEU A 365 3.90 -32.29 30.30
N ARG A 366 2.98 -31.56 30.95
CA ARG A 366 2.90 -31.46 32.42
C ARG A 366 2.74 -32.81 33.14
N GLN A 367 2.06 -33.77 32.50
CA GLN A 367 1.86 -35.10 33.10
C GLN A 367 3.07 -36.02 32.93
N ARG A 368 4.01 -35.68 32.05
CA ARG A 368 5.20 -36.50 31.77
C ARG A 368 6.46 -35.99 32.48
N SER A 369 6.51 -34.70 32.83
CA SER A 369 7.68 -34.11 33.48
C SER A 369 7.28 -33.20 34.64
N ARG A 370 7.84 -33.48 35.81
CA ARG A 370 7.67 -32.65 37.02
C ARG A 370 8.22 -31.25 36.83
N THR A 371 9.25 -31.09 35.99
CA THR A 371 9.79 -29.78 35.60
C THR A 371 8.78 -29.02 34.73
N CYS A 372 8.18 -29.67 33.74
CA CYS A 372 7.13 -29.05 32.91
C CYS A 372 5.91 -28.65 33.74
N PHE A 373 5.51 -29.48 34.72
CA PHE A 373 4.43 -29.13 35.65
C PHE A 373 4.76 -27.88 36.48
N LYS A 374 5.95 -27.81 37.09
CA LYS A 374 6.37 -26.64 37.87
C LYS A 374 6.46 -25.37 37.01
N LEU A 375 7.01 -25.49 35.81
CA LEU A 375 7.10 -24.38 34.86
C LEU A 375 5.71 -23.92 34.40
N TYR A 376 4.79 -24.85 34.16
CA TYR A 376 3.40 -24.53 33.82
C TYR A 376 2.69 -23.76 34.95
N GLU A 377 2.79 -24.25 36.19
CA GLU A 377 2.23 -23.56 37.37
C GLU A 377 2.84 -22.17 37.57
N TYR A 378 4.15 -22.03 37.39
CA TYR A 378 4.85 -20.76 37.52
C TYR A 378 4.49 -19.76 36.41
N LEU A 379 4.42 -20.21 35.16
CA LEU A 379 4.12 -19.36 34.00
C LEU A 379 2.64 -18.95 33.93
N SER A 380 1.73 -19.76 34.47
CA SER A 380 0.28 -19.60 34.32
C SER A 380 -0.27 -18.24 34.83
N PRO A 381 0.10 -17.75 36.03
CA PRO A 381 -0.35 -16.44 36.51
C PRO A 381 0.17 -15.29 35.65
N SER A 382 1.48 -15.28 35.33
CA SER A 382 2.10 -14.25 34.50
C SER A 382 1.55 -14.27 33.07
N PHE A 383 1.29 -15.45 32.52
CA PHE A 383 0.66 -15.61 31.21
C PHE A 383 -0.75 -15.04 31.23
N THR A 384 -1.56 -15.39 32.23
CA THR A 384 -2.94 -14.89 32.36
C THR A 384 -2.95 -13.36 32.48
N ALA A 385 -2.08 -12.79 33.32
CA ALA A 385 -1.98 -11.34 33.48
C ALA A 385 -1.54 -10.64 32.19
N ALA A 386 -0.49 -11.14 31.53
CA ALA A 386 0.02 -10.57 30.28
C ALA A 386 -1.02 -10.69 29.15
N PHE A 387 -1.70 -11.83 29.03
CA PHE A 387 -2.72 -12.06 28.02
C PHE A 387 -3.91 -11.09 28.20
N VAL A 388 -4.43 -10.97 29.42
CA VAL A 388 -5.55 -10.07 29.73
C VAL A 388 -5.14 -8.60 29.55
N LEU A 389 -3.96 -8.20 30.03
CA LEU A 389 -3.45 -6.83 29.84
C LEU A 389 -3.35 -6.48 28.35
N MET A 390 -2.73 -7.36 27.55
CA MET A 390 -2.51 -7.09 26.14
C MET A 390 -3.83 -7.09 25.34
N ARG A 391 -4.72 -8.06 25.59
CA ARG A 391 -5.91 -8.28 24.76
C ARG A 391 -7.14 -7.49 25.22
N THR A 392 -7.28 -7.20 26.51
CA THR A 392 -8.42 -6.45 27.06
C THR A 392 -8.09 -4.98 27.26
N LEU A 393 -6.96 -4.66 27.91
CA LEU A 393 -6.64 -3.26 28.24
C LEU A 393 -6.02 -2.50 27.06
N LEU A 394 -5.04 -3.11 26.37
CA LEU A 394 -4.37 -2.47 25.23
C LEU A 394 -5.10 -2.76 23.90
N GLY A 395 -5.62 -3.98 23.75
CA GLY A 395 -6.24 -4.43 22.50
C GLY A 395 -7.54 -3.71 22.15
N VAL A 396 -8.41 -3.44 23.12
CA VAL A 396 -9.71 -2.79 22.86
C VAL A 396 -9.56 -1.36 22.33
N PRO A 397 -8.82 -0.45 23.00
CA PRO A 397 -8.62 0.91 22.48
C PRO A 397 -7.98 0.92 21.10
N LEU A 398 -6.98 0.06 20.89
CA LEU A 398 -6.28 -0.01 19.61
C LEU A 398 -7.19 -0.51 18.49
N ILE A 399 -7.98 -1.56 18.73
CA ILE A 399 -8.91 -2.09 17.73
C ILE A 399 -10.04 -1.11 17.47
N SER A 400 -10.52 -0.36 18.47
CA SER A 400 -11.48 0.72 18.26
C SER A 400 -10.90 1.82 17.37
N TRP A 401 -9.65 2.23 17.60
CA TRP A 401 -8.94 3.17 16.74
C TRP A 401 -8.75 2.62 15.32
N PHE A 402 -8.44 1.33 15.20
CA PHE A 402 -8.27 0.62 13.93
C PHE A 402 -9.57 0.59 13.10
N LEU A 403 -10.69 0.17 13.72
CA LEU A 403 -12.01 0.17 13.10
C LEU A 403 -12.41 1.58 12.65
N TYR A 404 -12.18 2.59 13.49
CA TYR A 404 -12.47 3.98 13.12
C TYR A 404 -11.62 4.45 11.91
N THR A 405 -10.32 4.17 11.93
CA THR A 405 -9.38 4.67 10.91
C THR A 405 -9.55 3.96 9.57
N LEU A 406 -9.61 2.63 9.55
CA LEU A 406 -9.71 1.84 8.30
C LEU A 406 -11.12 1.75 7.73
N ILE A 407 -12.16 1.89 8.56
CA ILE A 407 -13.51 1.53 8.14
C ILE A 407 -14.40 2.76 8.04
N ALA A 408 -14.37 3.62 9.06
CA ALA A 408 -15.15 4.86 9.04
C ALA A 408 -14.47 5.97 8.23
N ARG A 409 -13.13 6.04 8.23
CA ARG A 409 -12.39 7.17 7.64
C ARG A 409 -11.66 6.86 6.34
N SER A 410 -11.16 5.65 6.15
CA SER A 410 -10.33 5.34 4.97
C SER A 410 -11.13 5.37 3.67
N PRO A 411 -10.76 6.21 2.70
CA PRO A 411 -11.32 6.16 1.36
C PRO A 411 -10.64 5.09 0.49
N ALA A 412 -9.47 4.57 0.90
CA ALA A 412 -8.58 3.74 0.06
C ALA A 412 -9.06 2.29 -0.11
N ILE A 413 -9.66 1.71 0.92
CA ILE A 413 -10.23 0.35 0.86
C ILE A 413 -11.63 0.43 0.23
N PRO A 414 -12.05 -0.38 -0.74
CA PRO A 414 -13.43 -0.37 -1.23
C PRO A 414 -14.45 -0.79 -0.16
N LEU A 415 -15.70 -0.31 -0.25
CA LEU A 415 -16.74 -0.67 0.73
C LEU A 415 -17.01 -2.19 0.78
N SER A 416 -16.89 -2.87 -0.36
CA SER A 416 -17.01 -4.32 -0.51
C SER A 416 -15.97 -5.10 0.31
N TRP A 417 -14.81 -4.52 0.60
CA TRP A 417 -13.79 -5.10 1.47
C TRP A 417 -13.83 -4.55 2.89
N ARG A 418 -14.15 -3.25 3.06
CA ARG A 418 -14.25 -2.60 4.38
C ARG A 418 -15.23 -3.32 5.30
N ILE A 419 -16.43 -3.63 4.84
CA ILE A 419 -17.47 -4.24 5.70
C ILE A 419 -17.06 -5.67 6.15
N PRO A 420 -16.65 -6.58 5.26
CA PRO A 420 -16.17 -7.90 5.66
C PRO A 420 -14.93 -7.86 6.57
N MET A 421 -13.98 -6.97 6.29
CA MET A 421 -12.79 -6.78 7.14
C MET A 421 -13.16 -6.24 8.52
N ALA A 422 -14.15 -5.33 8.62
CA ALA A 422 -14.72 -4.87 9.89
C ALA A 422 -15.27 -6.03 10.73
N ALA A 423 -16.06 -6.87 10.08
CA ALA A 423 -16.69 -8.02 10.72
C ALA A 423 -15.61 -8.98 11.26
N CYS A 424 -14.55 -9.23 10.51
CA CYS A 424 -13.43 -10.07 10.96
C CYS A 424 -12.78 -9.53 12.24
N VAL A 425 -12.51 -8.22 12.30
CA VAL A 425 -11.91 -7.57 13.46
C VAL A 425 -12.86 -7.61 14.68
N LEU A 426 -14.16 -7.37 14.47
CA LEU A 426 -15.18 -7.43 15.52
C LEU A 426 -15.38 -8.85 16.08
N VAL A 427 -15.40 -9.86 15.21
CA VAL A 427 -15.47 -11.26 15.62
C VAL A 427 -14.19 -11.66 16.37
N GLY A 428 -13.03 -11.20 15.90
CA GLY A 428 -11.74 -11.48 16.54
C GLY A 428 -11.66 -10.91 17.95
N ILE A 429 -12.09 -9.67 18.15
CA ILE A 429 -12.05 -9.05 19.48
C ILE A 429 -13.07 -9.68 20.43
N THR A 430 -14.27 -10.00 19.98
CA THR A 430 -15.29 -10.65 20.82
C THR A 430 -14.83 -12.04 21.26
N GLY A 431 -14.26 -12.84 20.34
CA GLY A 431 -13.63 -14.12 20.68
C GLY A 431 -12.48 -13.96 21.68
N SER A 432 -11.64 -12.94 21.50
CA SER A 432 -10.53 -12.65 22.43
C SER A 432 -11.00 -12.24 23.83
N GLN A 433 -12.11 -11.49 23.94
CA GLN A 433 -12.70 -11.16 25.24
C GLN A 433 -13.35 -12.39 25.90
N ALA A 434 -14.00 -13.26 25.12
CA ALA A 434 -14.52 -14.52 25.63
C ALA A 434 -13.40 -15.42 26.18
N TRP A 435 -12.26 -15.49 25.50
CA TRP A 435 -11.08 -16.19 26.00
C TRP A 435 -10.56 -15.58 27.31
N SER A 436 -10.45 -14.26 27.37
CA SER A 436 -9.98 -13.54 28.56
C SER A 436 -10.90 -13.78 29.76
N ALA A 437 -12.22 -13.77 29.56
CA ALA A 437 -13.20 -14.13 30.58
C ALA A 437 -13.02 -15.58 31.07
N LYS A 438 -12.79 -16.52 30.15
CA LYS A 438 -12.53 -17.94 30.48
C LYS A 438 -11.26 -18.12 31.30
N LEU A 439 -10.17 -17.44 30.96
CA LEU A 439 -8.91 -17.49 31.73
C LEU A 439 -9.08 -16.90 33.14
N LEU A 440 -9.85 -15.83 33.26
CA LEU A 440 -10.10 -15.15 34.54
C LEU A 440 -11.05 -15.94 35.46
N ALA A 441 -11.92 -16.80 34.94
CA ALA A 441 -12.90 -17.56 35.73
C ALA A 441 -12.27 -18.38 36.87
N GLY A 442 -11.12 -19.03 36.62
CA GLY A 442 -10.41 -19.83 37.63
C GLY A 442 -9.81 -19.00 38.78
N PRO A 443 -8.98 -17.98 38.50
CA PRO A 443 -8.50 -17.03 39.51
C PRO A 443 -9.63 -16.35 40.30
N TRP A 444 -10.70 -15.92 39.63
CA TRP A 444 -11.85 -15.29 40.31
C TRP A 444 -12.58 -16.25 41.26
N ALA A 445 -12.74 -17.53 40.88
CA ALA A 445 -13.34 -18.52 41.77
C ALA A 445 -12.50 -18.74 43.04
N ARG A 446 -11.16 -18.74 42.92
CA ARG A 446 -10.24 -18.86 44.08
C ARG A 446 -10.25 -17.62 44.98
N LEU A 447 -10.31 -16.42 44.40
CA LEU A 447 -10.44 -15.17 45.15
C LEU A 447 -11.79 -15.08 45.88
N ARG A 448 -12.88 -15.53 45.24
CA ARG A 448 -14.21 -15.56 45.85
C ARG A 448 -14.25 -16.53 47.04
N ALA A 449 -13.71 -17.74 46.86
CA ALA A 449 -13.62 -18.72 47.94
C ALA A 449 -12.77 -18.24 49.13
N THR A 450 -11.67 -17.53 48.88
CA THR A 450 -10.82 -16.96 49.95
C THR A 450 -11.45 -15.76 50.64
N TRP A 451 -12.20 -14.93 49.91
CA TRP A 451 -13.01 -13.86 50.48
C TRP A 451 -14.13 -14.41 51.38
N GLU A 452 -14.89 -15.39 50.89
CA GLU A 452 -15.96 -16.05 51.65
C GLU A 452 -15.45 -16.76 52.92
N LEU A 453 -14.27 -17.41 52.85
CA LEU A 453 -13.59 -17.99 54.01
C LEU A 453 -13.04 -16.94 54.99
N GLY A 454 -12.70 -15.75 54.51
CA GLY A 454 -12.23 -14.63 55.33
C GLY A 454 -13.37 -13.95 56.08
N THR A 455 -14.52 -13.75 55.42
CA THR A 455 -15.73 -13.21 56.04
C THR A 455 -16.35 -14.17 57.05
N ALA A 456 -16.32 -15.48 56.78
CA ALA A 456 -16.80 -16.51 57.71
C ALA A 456 -15.92 -16.72 58.96
N LYS A 457 -14.75 -16.06 59.05
CA LYS A 457 -13.89 -16.03 60.24
C LYS A 457 -14.01 -14.71 61.03
N MET A 458 -14.75 -13.73 60.51
CA MET A 458 -14.99 -12.44 61.17
C MET A 458 -16.40 -12.33 61.79
N ASP A 459 -17.30 -13.24 61.44
CA ASP A 459 -18.52 -13.58 62.18
C ASP A 459 -18.24 -14.76 63.14
#